data_AF-B9F567-F1
#
_entry.id   AF-B9F567-F1
#
_cell.length_a   1.000
_cell.length_b   1.000
_cell.length_c   1.000
_cell.angle_alpha   90.00
_cell.angle_beta   90.00
_cell.angle_gamma   90.00
#
_symmetry.space_group_name_H-M   'P 1'
#
loop_
_entity.id
_entity.type
_entity.pdbx_description
1 polymer ?
#
loop_
_entity_poly.entity_id
_entity_poly.type
_entity_poly.pdbx_seq_one_letter_code
_entity_poly.pdbx_strand_id
1 'polypeptide(L)'
;MAGMKINYHKSEVFTVGLEENETIRVAKMLNCPIGKFPMKYLGLPISPDKILKQDLMFLPHKMEKRLGNWAGPLSYAGRVVHINSCLSSIPSYAMGFYQLPEGVH
;
A
#
# COMPACT_ATOMS: atom_id res chain seq x y z
N MET A 1 2.38 20.19 -25.94
CA MET A 1 1.24 19.53 -25.26
C MET A 1 1.70 18.13 -24.88
N ALA A 2 1.64 17.74 -23.61
CA ALA A 2 2.09 16.41 -23.21
C ALA A 2 1.09 15.38 -23.74
N GLY A 3 1.50 14.50 -24.67
CA GLY A 3 0.65 13.47 -25.31
C GLY A 3 0.22 12.33 -24.38
N MET A 4 0.08 12.61 -23.09
CA MET A 4 -0.29 11.65 -22.06
C MET A 4 -1.80 11.45 -22.04
N LYS A 5 -2.22 10.20 -21.82
CA LYS A 5 -3.61 9.81 -21.67
C LYS A 5 -3.84 9.26 -20.27
N ILE A 6 -5.02 9.53 -19.71
CA ILE A 6 -5.44 8.98 -18.42
C ILE A 6 -5.60 7.46 -18.55
N ASN A 7 -5.12 6.72 -17.55
CA ASN A 7 -5.39 5.30 -17.43
C ASN A 7 -6.53 5.08 -16.44
N TYR A 8 -7.76 5.02 -16.95
CA TYR A 8 -8.96 4.87 -16.13
C TYR A 8 -9.01 3.59 -15.30
N HIS A 9 -8.25 2.55 -15.66
CA HIS A 9 -8.14 1.32 -14.84
C HIS A 9 -7.25 1.49 -13.61
N LYS A 10 -6.47 2.56 -13.54
CA LYS A 10 -5.59 2.90 -12.41
C LYS A 10 -5.94 4.25 -11.78
N SER A 11 -7.08 4.82 -12.16
CA SER A 11 -7.52 6.14 -11.71
C SER A 11 -8.88 6.03 -11.04
N GLU A 12 -9.01 6.71 -9.91
CA GLU A 12 -10.20 6.74 -9.07
C GLU A 12 -10.34 8.16 -8.52
N VAL A 13 -11.56 8.54 -8.15
CA VAL A 13 -11.88 9.86 -7.59
C VAL A 13 -12.13 9.74 -6.11
N PHE A 14 -11.44 10.56 -5.32
CA PHE A 14 -11.66 10.73 -3.90
C PHE A 14 -12.10 12.16 -3.64
N THR A 15 -13.18 12.32 -2.89
CA THR A 15 -13.71 13.62 -2.46
C THR A 15 -13.68 13.69 -0.95
N VAL A 16 -13.44 14.89 -0.41
CA VAL A 16 -13.40 15.14 1.04
C VAL A 16 -14.29 16.33 1.33
N GLY A 17 -15.26 16.16 2.25
CA GLY A 17 -16.19 17.24 2.63
C GLY A 17 -17.26 17.56 1.60
N LEU A 18 -17.46 16.72 0.58
CA LEU A 18 -18.58 16.85 -0.38
C LEU A 18 -19.70 15.88 -0.03
N GLU A 19 -20.93 16.27 -0.35
CA GLU A 19 -22.08 15.36 -0.31
C GLU A 19 -21.96 14.27 -1.39
N GLU A 20 -22.62 13.14 -1.17
CA GLU A 20 -22.54 11.98 -2.06
C GLU A 20 -22.97 12.31 -3.49
N ASN A 21 -24.03 13.12 -3.66
CA ASN A 21 -24.51 13.53 -4.98
C ASN A 21 -23.47 14.32 -5.78
N GLU A 22 -22.73 15.22 -5.12
CA GLU A 22 -21.66 15.97 -5.76
C GLU A 22 -20.45 15.08 -6.06
N THR A 23 -20.15 14.12 -5.19
CA THR A 23 -19.12 13.10 -5.45
C THR A 23 -19.44 12.30 -6.72
N ILE A 24 -20.69 11.84 -6.86
CA ILE A 24 -21.16 11.13 -8.05
C ILE A 24 -21.07 12.00 -9.30
N ARG A 25 -21.46 13.28 -9.19
CA ARG A 25 -21.38 14.24 -10.29
C ARG A 25 -19.92 14.44 -10.76
N VAL A 26 -18.98 14.63 -9.84
CA VAL A 26 -17.55 14.80 -10.15
C VAL A 26 -16.97 13.52 -10.76
N ALA A 27 -17.28 12.35 -10.20
CA ALA A 27 -16.84 11.06 -10.73
C ALA A 27 -17.31 10.83 -12.17
N LYS A 28 -18.58 11.16 -12.47
CA LYS A 28 -19.14 11.11 -13.83
C LYS A 28 -18.44 12.10 -14.78
N MET A 29 -18.18 13.32 -14.32
CA MET A 29 -17.49 14.34 -15.12
C MET A 29 -16.06 13.90 -15.48
N LEU A 30 -15.36 13.26 -14.55
CA LEU A 30 -14.01 12.75 -14.76
C LEU A 30 -13.96 11.36 -15.42
N ASN A 31 -15.11 10.72 -15.62
CA ASN A 31 -15.23 9.35 -16.12
C ASN A 31 -14.37 8.34 -15.32
N CYS A 32 -14.28 8.53 -14.01
CA CYS A 32 -13.52 7.69 -13.10
C CYS A 32 -14.43 7.09 -12.03
N PRO A 33 -14.18 5.86 -11.56
CA PRO A 33 -14.89 5.31 -10.42
C PRO A 33 -14.61 6.11 -9.14
N ILE A 34 -15.57 6.13 -8.22
CA ILE A 34 -15.38 6.67 -6.87
C ILE A 34 -14.51 5.68 -6.08
N GLY A 35 -13.39 6.16 -5.56
CA GLY A 35 -12.48 5.41 -4.71
C GLY A 35 -12.98 5.29 -3.28
N LYS A 36 -12.38 4.37 -2.50
CA LYS A 36 -12.70 4.18 -1.08
C LYS A 36 -11.42 4.16 -0.25
N PHE A 37 -11.46 4.81 0.90
CA PHE A 37 -10.37 4.75 1.87
C PHE A 37 -10.40 3.42 2.66
N PRO A 38 -9.24 2.91 3.10
CA PRO A 38 -7.90 3.40 2.77
C PRO A 38 -7.52 3.11 1.31
N MET A 39 -6.97 4.10 0.62
CA MET A 39 -6.47 3.95 -0.76
C MET A 39 -5.03 3.45 -0.75
N LYS A 40 -4.60 2.76 -1.81
CA LYS A 40 -3.20 2.30 -1.92
C LYS A 40 -2.36 3.29 -2.71
N TYR A 41 -1.37 3.90 -2.06
CA TYR A 41 -0.40 4.79 -2.71
C TYR A 41 1.02 4.33 -2.42
N LEU A 42 1.81 4.11 -3.48
CA LEU A 42 3.19 3.57 -3.39
C LEU A 42 3.33 2.32 -2.50
N GLY A 43 2.27 1.50 -2.45
CA GLY A 43 2.24 0.27 -1.67
C GLY A 43 1.83 0.43 -0.21
N LEU A 44 1.50 1.65 0.26
CA LEU A 44 1.01 1.93 1.60
C LEU A 44 -0.49 2.31 1.56
N PRO A 45 -1.27 1.97 2.60
CA PRO A 45 -2.62 2.46 2.77
C PRO A 45 -2.60 3.92 3.22
N ILE A 46 -3.33 4.79 2.54
CA ILE A 46 -3.55 6.19 2.91
C ILE A 46 -5.02 6.35 3.25
N SER A 47 -5.30 6.95 4.41
CA SER A 47 -6.65 7.23 4.89
C SER A 47 -6.67 8.60 5.57
N PRO A 48 -7.80 9.35 5.53
CA PRO A 48 -7.99 10.50 6.41
C PRO A 48 -8.01 10.10 7.89
N ASP A 49 -8.45 8.87 8.19
CA ASP A 49 -8.49 8.32 9.54
C ASP A 49 -7.18 7.62 9.93
N LYS A 50 -7.03 7.32 11.22
CA LYS A 50 -5.89 6.57 11.73
C LYS A 50 -5.82 5.19 11.08
N ILE A 51 -4.67 4.88 10.48
CA ILE A 51 -4.36 3.55 9.94
C ILE A 51 -4.36 2.51 11.07
N LEU A 52 -5.13 1.45 10.89
CA LEU A 52 -5.28 0.36 11.85
C LEU A 52 -4.30 -0.78 11.54
N LYS A 53 -4.13 -1.68 12.51
CA LYS A 53 -3.33 -2.91 12.35
C LYS A 53 -3.73 -3.73 11.12
N GLN A 54 -5.04 -3.85 10.87
CA GLN A 54 -5.58 -4.59 9.73
C GLN A 54 -5.14 -4.01 8.38
N ASP A 55 -5.02 -2.68 8.28
CA ASP A 55 -4.63 -1.99 7.05
C ASP A 55 -3.16 -2.23 6.71
N LEU A 56 -2.34 -2.55 7.73
CA LEU A 56 -0.92 -2.86 7.60
C LEU A 56 -0.63 -4.36 7.44
N MET A 57 -1.65 -5.23 7.43
CA MET A 57 -1.47 -6.68 7.26
C MET A 57 -0.82 -7.06 5.93
N PHE A 58 -0.82 -6.19 4.93
CA PHE A 58 -0.07 -6.45 3.69
C PHE A 58 1.45 -6.59 3.92
N LEU A 59 2.00 -6.04 5.02
CA LEU A 59 3.43 -6.10 5.34
C LEU A 59 3.90 -7.54 5.61
N PRO A 60 3.35 -8.28 6.60
CA PRO A 60 3.76 -9.66 6.85
C PRO A 60 3.52 -10.55 5.63
N HIS A 61 2.38 -10.43 4.95
CA HIS A 61 2.11 -11.19 3.73
C HIS A 61 3.15 -10.92 2.62
N LYS A 62 3.60 -9.67 2.48
CA LYS A 62 4.65 -9.30 1.52
C LYS A 62 6.01 -9.89 1.91
N MET A 63 6.33 -9.93 3.21
CA MET A 63 7.55 -10.54 3.73
C MET A 63 7.54 -12.07 3.54
N GLU A 64 6.44 -12.74 3.90
CA GLU A 64 6.23 -14.18 3.68
C GLU A 64 6.36 -14.55 2.21
N LYS A 65 5.74 -13.77 1.31
CA LYS A 65 5.88 -14.00 -0.13
C LYS A 65 7.33 -13.86 -0.61
N ARG A 66 8.11 -12.96 -0.03
CA ARG A 66 9.54 -12.83 -0.35
C ARG A 66 10.37 -13.98 0.20
N LEU A 67 10.03 -14.47 1.39
CA LEU A 67 10.65 -15.65 2.01
C LEU A 67 10.35 -16.93 1.21
N GLY A 68 9.09 -17.14 0.82
CA GLY A 68 8.64 -18.35 0.11
C GLY A 68 9.22 -18.49 -1.31
N ASN A 69 9.67 -17.39 -1.91
CA ASN A 69 10.30 -17.40 -3.23
C ASN A 69 11.79 -17.78 -3.20
N TRP A 70 12.37 -18.02 -2.02
CA TRP A 70 13.80 -18.35 -1.91
C TRP A 70 14.07 -19.85 -2.03
N ALA A 71 15.11 -20.19 -2.80
CA ALA A 71 15.49 -21.57 -3.09
C ALA A 71 16.43 -22.13 -2.02
N GLY A 72 15.91 -23.04 -1.20
CA GLY A 72 16.70 -23.99 -0.42
C GLY A 72 17.10 -23.56 1.00
N PRO A 73 17.60 -24.51 1.81
CA PRO A 73 17.97 -24.27 3.20
C PRO A 73 19.23 -23.39 3.29
N LEU A 74 19.13 -22.30 4.04
CA LEU A 74 20.26 -21.41 4.34
C LEU A 74 20.92 -21.79 5.67
N SER A 75 22.24 -21.64 5.74
CA SER A 75 22.96 -21.60 7.01
C SER A 75 22.45 -20.44 7.88
N TYR A 76 22.74 -20.47 9.18
CA TYR A 76 22.34 -19.38 10.08
C TYR A 76 22.83 -18.02 9.57
N ALA A 77 24.11 -17.92 9.19
CA ALA A 77 24.70 -16.71 8.61
C ALA A 77 23.99 -16.30 7.30
N GLY A 78 23.66 -17.26 6.44
CA GLY A 78 22.92 -17.01 5.20
C GLY A 78 21.52 -16.44 5.46
N ARG A 79 20.82 -16.91 6.50
CA ARG A 79 19.51 -16.35 6.90
C ARG A 79 19.62 -14.91 7.39
N VAL A 80 20.63 -14.60 8.21
CA VAL A 80 20.87 -13.23 8.70
C VAL A 80 21.14 -12.27 7.54
N VAL A 81 22.02 -12.66 6.62
CA VAL A 81 22.32 -11.87 5.43
C VAL A 81 21.06 -11.68 4.59
N HIS A 82 20.27 -12.73 4.38
CA HIS A 82 19.03 -12.67 3.60
C HIS A 82 17.98 -11.73 4.20
N ILE A 83 17.76 -11.81 5.52
CA ILE A 83 16.86 -10.90 6.22
C ILE A 83 17.31 -9.45 6.01
N ASN A 84 18.59 -9.17 6.23
CA ASN A 84 19.15 -7.82 6.13
C ASN A 84 19.14 -7.27 4.69
N SER A 85 19.42 -8.10 3.68
CA SER A 85 19.51 -7.65 2.29
C SER A 85 18.14 -7.51 1.62
N CYS A 86 17.16 -8.35 1.98
CA CYS A 86 15.92 -8.48 1.22
C CYS A 86 14.66 -8.12 1.99
N LEU A 87 14.62 -8.33 3.30
CA LEU A 87 13.40 -8.19 4.10
C LEU A 87 13.35 -6.91 4.91
N SER A 88 14.48 -6.49 5.51
CA SER A 88 14.51 -5.32 6.40
C SER A 88 14.00 -4.04 5.74
N SER A 89 14.19 -3.88 4.42
CA SER A 89 13.69 -2.72 3.68
C SER A 89 12.16 -2.56 3.69
N ILE A 90 11.39 -3.66 3.82
CA ILE A 90 9.93 -3.65 3.77
C ILE A 90 9.32 -2.95 5.00
N PRO A 91 9.57 -3.41 6.24
CA PRO A 91 9.08 -2.73 7.42
C PRO A 91 9.74 -1.36 7.61
N SER A 92 11.03 -1.18 7.24
CA SER A 92 11.69 0.13 7.32
C SER A 92 11.00 1.18 6.45
N TYR A 93 10.57 0.84 5.24
CA TYR A 93 9.81 1.75 4.39
C TYR A 93 8.47 2.14 5.03
N ALA A 94 7.75 1.20 5.62
CA ALA A 94 6.47 1.49 6.28
C ALA A 94 6.65 2.35 7.56
N MET A 95 7.70 2.07 8.34
CA MET A 95 8.03 2.83 9.57
C MET A 95 8.38 4.30 9.30
N GLY A 96 8.83 4.62 8.09
CA GLY A 96 9.05 6.02 7.70
C GLY A 96 7.76 6.86 7.65
N PHE A 97 6.59 6.22 7.54
CA PHE A 97 5.29 6.90 7.46
C PHE A 97 4.39 6.61 8.66
N TYR A 98 4.42 5.39 9.20
CA TYR A 98 3.53 4.93 10.26
C TYR A 98 4.29 4.35 11.43
N GLN A 99 3.80 4.60 12.64
CA GLN A 99 4.19 3.79 13.79
C GLN A 99 3.54 2.42 13.65
N LEU A 100 4.35 1.37 13.53
CA LEU A 100 3.84 0.01 13.42
C LEU A 100 3.22 -0.43 14.76
N PRO A 101 1.98 -0.94 14.76
CA PRO A 101 1.35 -1.43 15.97
C PRO A 101 1.97 -2.77 16.41
N GLU A 102 1.80 -3.12 17.68
CA GLU A 102 2.29 -4.38 18.23
C GLU A 102 1.76 -5.61 17.45
N GLY A 103 2.67 -6.50 17.07
CA GLY A 103 2.38 -7.70 16.27
C GLY A 103 2.12 -7.46 14.78
N VAL A 104 2.66 -6.39 14.20
CA VAL A 104 2.77 -6.17 12.73
C VAL A 104 4.23 -6.13 12.26
N HIS A 105 5.18 -6.20 13.18
CA HIS A 105 6.62 -6.28 12.95
C HIS A 105 7.13 -7.72 13.02
#